data_AF-A0AAF0XFY9-F1
#
_entry.id   AF-A0AAF0XFY9-F1
#
_cell.length_a   1.000
_cell.length_b   1.000
_cell.length_c   1.000
_cell.angle_alpha   90.00
_cell.angle_beta   90.00
_cell.angle_gamma   90.00
#
_symmetry.space_group_name_H-M   'P 1'
#
loop_
_entity.id
_entity.type
_entity.pdbx_description
1 polymer ?
#
loop_
_entity_poly.entity_id
_entity_poly.type
_entity_poly.pdbx_seq_one_letter_code
_entity_poly.pdbx_strand_id
1 'polypeptide(L)' 'MELFRVIQIGLLCVQEDPIDRPFMSEVLLMLSSKMQLPRPKKPGFFMERTFQDMDHLLDDSKFSSCNRSAITSLLPRQ' A
#
# COMPACT_ATOMS: atom_id res chain seq x y z
N MET A 1 16.31 -6.64 -11.49
CA MET A 1 16.68 -5.46 -10.68
C MET A 1 16.08 -5.59 -9.30
N GLU A 2 16.81 -5.21 -8.26
CA GLU A 2 16.38 -5.33 -6.85
C GLU A 2 15.10 -4.55 -6.55
N LEU A 3 14.90 -3.40 -7.19
CA LEU A 3 13.72 -2.54 -7.00
C LEU A 3 12.39 -3.28 -7.24
N PHE A 4 12.26 -4.03 -8.35
CA PHE A 4 11.04 -4.78 -8.64
C PHE A 4 10.77 -5.88 -7.62
N ARG A 5 11.83 -6.49 -7.07
CA ARG A 5 11.73 -7.51 -6.02
C ARG A 5 11.17 -6.89 -4.74
N VAL A 6 11.71 -5.75 -4.32
CA VAL A 6 11.24 -5.03 -3.13
C VAL A 6 9.80 -4.56 -3.30
N ILE A 7 9.41 -4.08 -4.49
CA ILE A 7 8.02 -3.73 -4.79
C ILE A 7 7.12 -4.96 -4.67
N GLN A 8 7.49 -6.11 -5.23
CA GLN A 8 6.71 -7.34 -5.09
C GLN A 8 6.54 -7.77 -3.64
N ILE A 9 7.61 -7.75 -2.84
CA ILE A 9 7.56 -8.09 -1.41
C ILE A 9 6.64 -7.11 -0.68
N GLY A 10 6.78 -5.80 -0.94
CA GLY A 10 5.90 -4.78 -0.37
C GLY A 10 4.43 -5.02 -0.69
N LEU A 11 4.11 -5.41 -1.93
CA LEU A 11 2.75 -5.75 -2.35
C LEU A 11 2.22 -7.03 -1.67
N LEU A 12 3.06 -8.01 -1.36
CA LEU A 12 2.67 -9.21 -0.59
C LEU A 12 2.36 -8.87 0.88
N CYS A 13 2.99 -7.85 1.46
CA CYS A 13 2.73 -7.45 2.85
C CYS A 13 1.39 -6.73 3.06
N VAL A 14 0.79 -6.19 2.00
CA VAL A 14 -0.46 -5.39 2.05
C VAL A 14 -1.65 -6.09 1.37
N GLN A 15 -1.62 -7.42 1.33
CA GLN A 15 -2.73 -8.21 0.80
C GLN A 15 -4.02 -7.97 1.59
N GLU A 16 -5.14 -8.02 0.87
CA GLU A 16 -6.47 -7.82 1.43
C GLU A 16 -6.77 -8.84 2.53
N ASP A 17 -6.66 -10.12 2.21
CA ASP A 17 -6.79 -11.20 3.18
C ASP A 17 -5.53 -11.27 4.06
N PRO A 18 -5.66 -11.19 5.40
CA PRO A 18 -4.53 -11.37 6.32
C PRO A 18 -3.78 -12.69 6.14
N ILE A 19 -4.45 -13.77 5.70
CA ILE A 19 -3.81 -15.08 5.53
C ILE A 19 -2.82 -15.10 4.35
N ASP A 20 -2.98 -14.19 3.41
CA ASP A 20 -2.11 -14.07 2.23
C ASP A 20 -0.84 -13.24 2.51
N ARG A 21 -0.74 -12.63 3.70
CA ARG A 21 0.42 -11.82 4.08
C ARG A 21 1.54 -12.74 4.57
N PRO A 22 2.77 -12.57 4.08
CA PRO A 22 3.89 -13.40 4.52
C PRO A 22 4.21 -13.11 5.99
N PHE A 23 4.67 -14.14 6.70
CA PHE A 23 5.25 -13.96 8.03
C PHE A 23 6.56 -13.15 7.94
N MET A 24 6.93 -12.45 9.01
CA MET A 24 8.16 -11.65 9.03
C MET A 24 9.43 -12.48 8.73
N SER A 25 9.44 -13.76 9.14
CA SER A 25 10.53 -14.69 8.80
C SER A 25 10.60 -14.98 7.29
N GLU A 26 9.46 -15.08 6.62
CA GLU A 26 9.40 -15.26 5.17
C GLU A 26 9.83 -13.98 4.45
N VAL A 27 9.42 -12.81 4.93
CA VAL A 27 9.89 -11.53 4.39
C VAL A 27 11.41 -11.41 4.48
N LEU A 28 12.01 -11.77 5.63
CA LEU A 28 13.46 -11.78 5.79
C LEU A 28 14.11 -12.75 4.79
N LEU A 29 13.56 -13.95 4.65
CA LEU A 29 14.07 -14.95 3.71
C LEU A 29 13.95 -14.48 2.24
N MET A 30 12.85 -13.81 1.89
CA MET A 30 12.62 -13.22 0.56
C MET A 30 13.60 -12.09 0.25
N LEU A 31 13.99 -11.30 1.26
CA LEU A 31 14.98 -10.22 1.15
C LEU A 31 16.42 -10.75 1.12
N SER A 32 16.72 -11.77 1.92
CA SER A 32 18.07 -12.33 2.05
C SER A 32 18.45 -13.34 0.98
N SER A 33 17.49 -13.82 0.18
CA SER A 33 17.73 -14.81 -0.87
C SER A 33 17.18 -14.35 -2.22
N LYS A 34 17.58 -15.02 -3.30
CA LYS A 34 17.06 -14.78 -4.66
C LYS A 34 15.94 -15.75 -5.04
N MET A 35 15.19 -16.25 -4.06
CA MET A 35 14.07 -17.15 -4.32
C MET A 35 12.99 -16.50 -5.17
N GLN A 36 12.21 -17.33 -5.85
CA GLN A 36 11.05 -16.87 -6.60
C GLN A 36 9.96 -16.40 -5.66
N LEU A 37 9.37 -15.25 -5.97
CA LEU A 37 8.30 -14.66 -5.17
C LEU A 37 6.94 -15.00 -5.78
N PRO A 38 5.92 -15.28 -4.93
CA PRO A 38 4.56 -15.43 -5.42
C PRO A 38 4.06 -14.13 -6.04
N ARG A 39 3.11 -14.23 -6.97
CA ARG A 39 2.48 -13.05 -7.58
C ARG A 39 1.55 -12.42 -6.55
N PRO A 40 1.66 -11.10 -6.28
CA PRO A 40 0.72 -10.40 -5.42
C PRO A 40 -0.71 -10.49 -5.95
N LYS A 41 -1.68 -10.72 -5.06
CA LYS A 41 -3.12 -10.51 -5.35
C LYS A 41 -3.46 -9.02 -5.20
N LYS A 42 -4.75 -8.67 -5.31
CA LYS A 42 -5.22 -7.28 -5.16
C LYS A 42 -4.91 -6.80 -3.73
N PRO A 43 -4.17 -5.68 -3.56
CA PRO A 43 -3.95 -5.09 -2.25
C PRO A 43 -5.26 -4.66 -1.61
N GLY A 44 -5.41 -4.88 -0.30
CA GLY A 44 -6.66 -4.54 0.42
C GLY A 44 -6.95 -3.04 0.50
N PHE A 45 -5.96 -2.22 0.18
CA PHE A 45 -6.08 -0.76 0.12
C PHE A 45 -5.61 -0.26 -1.25
N PHE A 46 -6.18 -0.79 -2.33
CA PHE A 46 -6.10 -0.13 -3.62
C PHE A 46 -7.23 0.89 -3.71
N MET A 47 -6.98 2.10 -3.21
CA MET A 47 -7.83 3.24 -3.54
C MET A 47 -7.59 3.55 -5.01
N GLU A 48 -8.42 3.00 -5.88
CA GLU A 48 -8.45 3.39 -7.28
C GLU A 48 -8.77 4.89 -7.27
N ARG A 49 -7.76 5.73 -7.51
CA ARG A 49 -8.00 7.14 -7.81
C ARG A 49 -8.68 7.14 -9.16
N THR A 50 -9.99 7.01 -9.18
CA THR A 50 -10.81 7.23 -10.36
C THR A 50 -10.47 8.63 -10.85
N PHE A 51 -9.96 8.74 -12.08
CA PHE A 51 -9.66 10.02 -12.71
C PHE A 51 -10.87 10.97 -12.79
N GLN A 52 -12.08 10.51 -12.44
CA GLN A 52 -13.26 11.35 -12.27
C GLN A 52 -13.11 12.43 -11.17
N ASP A 53 -12.26 12.22 -10.16
CA ASP A 53 -11.98 13.27 -9.16
C ASP A 53 -11.02 14.35 -9.68
N MET A 54 -10.34 14.14 -10.81
CA MET A 54 -9.41 15.13 -11.39
C MET A 54 -10.14 16.23 -12.17
N ASP A 55 -11.33 15.96 -12.71
CA ASP A 55 -12.11 16.97 -13.46
C ASP A 55 -12.66 18.04 -12.51
N HIS A 56 -12.95 17.70 -11.25
CA HIS A 56 -13.36 18.67 -10.22
C HIS A 56 -12.18 19.45 -9.61
N LEU A 57 -10.93 18.99 -9.78
CA LEU A 57 -9.73 19.63 -9.20
C LEU A 57 -9.11 20.70 -10.11
N LEU A 58 -9.58 20.83 -11.35
CA LEU A 58 -9.12 21.87 -12.28
C LEU A 58 -9.84 23.22 -12.08
N ASP A 59 -10.96 23.24 -11.36
CA ASP A 59 -11.74 24.47 -11.10
C ASP A 59 -11.25 25.23 -9.85
N ASP A 60 -10.71 24.52 -8.86
CA ASP A 60 -10.24 25.15 -7.62
C ASP A 60 -8.72 25.33 -7.62
N SER A 61 -8.29 26.37 -8.33
CA SER A 61 -6.98 27.04 -8.19
C SER A 61 -6.70 27.62 -6.77
N LYS A 62 -7.31 27.06 -5.72
CA LYS A 62 -7.14 27.45 -4.32
C LYS A 62 -7.17 26.24 -3.37
N PHE A 63 -6.12 25.44 -3.36
CA PHE A 63 -5.62 24.93 -2.08
C PHE A 63 -4.10 24.85 -2.07
N SER A 64 -3.52 26.02 -1.81
CA SER A 64 -2.15 26.17 -1.33
C SER A 64 -1.95 25.28 -0.09
N SER A 65 -1.04 24.31 -0.23
CA SER A 65 0.03 23.89 0.69
C SER A 65 -0.20 23.88 2.23
N CYS A 66 0.30 22.78 2.82
CA CYS A 66 0.72 22.55 4.21
C CYS A 66 -0.29 21.88 5.18
N ASN A 67 -0.04 20.58 5.40
CA ASN A 67 -0.12 19.86 6.68
C ASN A 67 -1.40 20.05 7.50
N ARG A 68 -2.54 19.50 7.05
CA ARG A 68 -3.69 19.27 7.94
C ARG A 68 -3.63 17.86 8.53
N SER A 69 -2.82 17.72 9.57
CA SER A 69 -2.90 16.59 10.50
C SER A 69 -4.28 16.56 11.16
N ALA A 70 -5.05 15.52 10.91
CA ALA A 70 -6.11 15.08 11.80
C ALA A 70 -6.02 13.55 11.91
N ILE A 71 -5.46 13.12 13.03
CA ILE A 71 -5.28 11.74 13.46
C ILE A 71 -6.69 11.14 13.59
N THR A 72 -7.03 10.13 12.79
CA THR A 72 -8.22 9.32 13.06
C THR A 72 -8.00 8.62 14.40
N SER A 73 -8.82 8.94 15.40
CA SER A 73 -8.77 8.27 16.69
C SER A 73 -9.05 6.78 16.50
N LEU A 74 -8.02 5.95 16.73
CA LEU A 74 -8.19 4.51 16.83
C LEU A 74 -8.90 4.21 18.16
N LEU A 75 -10.19 3.87 18.09
CA LEU A 75 -10.87 3.27 19.23
C LEU A 75 -10.35 1.83 19.42
N PRO A 76 -9.95 1.41 20.64
CA PRO A 76 -9.59 0.03 20.92
C PRO A 76 -10.78 -0.90 20.64
N ARG A 77 -10.50 -2.13 20.20
CA ARG A 77 -11.52 -3.18 20.19
C ARG A 77 -11.79 -3.61 21.64
N GLN A 78 -13.05 -3.47 22.02
CA GLN A 78 -13.74 -3.91 23.25
C GLN A 78 -13.59 -3.01 24.47
#